data_AF-A0A354SME2-F1
#
_entry.id   AF-A0A354SME2-F1
#
_cell.length_a   1.000
_cell.length_b   1.000
_cell.length_c   1.000
_cell.angle_alpha   90.00
_cell.angle_beta   90.00
_cell.angle_gamma   90.00
#
_symmetry.space_group_name_H-M   'P 1'
#
loop_
_entity.id
_entity.type
_entity.pdbx_description
1 polymer ?
#
loop_
_entity_poly.entity_id
_entity_poly.type
_entity_poly.pdbx_seq_one_letter_code
_entity_poly.pdbx_strand_id
1 'polypeptide(L)'
;MMVGFDLEGNVVDYTILQHGETPGLGSKMKDWFRTEKKNQSILHSNPSKRRFYVSKDGGEVDAITAATISSRAFLEAIRRAHKQYITYLKDTKK
;
A
#
# COMPACT_ATOMS: atom_id res chain seq x y z
N MET A 1 7.88 7.90 -1.05
CA MET A 1 6.50 7.76 -1.58
C MET A 1 5.57 8.66 -0.79
N MET A 2 4.40 8.99 -1.34
CA MET A 2 3.33 9.71 -0.67
C MET A 2 2.04 8.88 -0.80
N VAL A 3 1.19 8.91 0.21
CA VAL A 3 -0.11 8.24 0.23
C VAL A 3 -1.15 9.18 0.80
N GLY A 4 -2.31 9.24 0.15
CA GLY A 4 -3.48 9.97 0.60
C GLY A 4 -4.49 9.01 1.24
N PHE A 5 -5.03 9.42 2.38
CA PHE A 5 -6.11 8.72 3.06
C PHE A 5 -7.33 9.63 3.17
N ASP A 6 -8.53 9.04 3.13
CA ASP A 6 -9.75 9.75 3.52
C ASP A 6 -9.89 9.79 5.05
N LEU A 7 -10.94 10.47 5.53
CA LEU A 7 -11.21 10.62 6.97
C LEU A 7 -11.50 9.29 7.69
N GLU A 8 -11.84 8.24 6.96
CA GLU A 8 -12.05 6.88 7.48
C GLU A 8 -10.75 6.06 7.48
N GLY A 9 -9.67 6.57 6.89
CA GLY A 9 -8.38 5.90 6.75
C GLY A 9 -8.28 4.98 5.53
N ASN A 10 -9.24 5.03 4.59
CA ASN A 10 -9.13 4.29 3.34
C ASN A 10 -8.09 4.96 2.43
N VAL A 11 -7.33 4.17 1.68
CA VAL A 11 -6.37 4.68 0.70
C VAL A 11 -7.15 5.34 -0.45
N VAL A 12 -6.97 6.64 -0.62
CA VAL A 12 -7.51 7.40 -1.76
C VAL A 12 -6.58 7.25 -2.95
N ASP A 13 -5.28 7.52 -2.72
CA ASP A 13 -4.27 7.47 -3.77
C ASP A 13 -2.85 7.33 -3.21
N TYR A 14 -1.86 7.04 -4.07
CA TYR A 14 -0.44 7.04 -3.71
C TYR A 14 0.46 7.47 -4.87
N THR A 15 1.60 8.11 -4.60
CA THR A 15 2.62 8.37 -5.63
C THR A 15 4.01 7.94 -5.20
N ILE A 16 4.75 7.35 -6.15
CA ILE A 16 6.14 6.97 -5.96
C ILE A 16 7.03 8.14 -6.39
N LEU A 17 7.47 8.91 -5.39
CA LEU A 17 8.36 10.06 -5.61
C LEU A 17 9.74 9.65 -6.14
N GLN A 18 10.28 8.53 -5.65
CA GLN A 18 11.59 8.00 -6.05
C GLN A 18 11.65 6.50 -5.74
N HIS A 19 12.40 5.74 -6.55
CA HIS A 19 12.77 4.35 -6.28
C HIS A 19 14.10 4.00 -6.95
N GLY A 20 14.77 2.94 -6.45
CA GLY A 20 15.95 2.32 -7.07
C GLY A 20 15.70 0.91 -7.63
N GLU A 21 14.42 0.51 -7.73
CA GLU A 21 14.04 -0.84 -8.19
C GLU A 21 14.40 -1.13 -9.65
N THR A 22 14.65 -2.41 -9.95
CA THR A 22 14.93 -2.92 -11.30
C THR A 22 13.78 -2.58 -12.26
N PRO A 23 14.06 -1.91 -13.39
CA PRO A 23 13.06 -1.62 -14.42
C PRO A 23 12.32 -2.87 -14.89
N GLY A 24 10.99 -2.81 -14.92
CA GLY A 24 10.13 -3.91 -15.38
C GLY A 24 9.86 -5.01 -14.34
N LEU A 25 10.51 -4.97 -13.17
CA LEU A 25 10.18 -5.81 -12.02
C LEU A 25 9.47 -4.95 -10.96
N GLY A 26 10.18 -4.54 -9.90
CA GLY A 26 9.57 -3.79 -8.80
C GLY A 26 9.14 -2.38 -9.17
N SER A 27 9.69 -1.79 -10.24
CA SER A 27 9.25 -0.49 -10.76
C SER A 27 7.75 -0.46 -11.13
N LYS A 28 7.16 -1.63 -11.39
CA LYS A 28 5.72 -1.79 -11.67
C LYS A 28 4.83 -1.38 -10.51
N MET A 29 5.37 -1.21 -9.30
CA MET A 29 4.60 -0.74 -8.13
C MET A 29 3.91 0.61 -8.34
N LYS A 30 4.32 1.41 -9.33
CA LYS A 30 3.65 2.67 -9.71
C LYS A 30 2.20 2.44 -10.16
N ASP A 31 1.96 1.33 -10.84
CA ASP A 31 0.70 1.02 -11.51
C ASP A 31 0.04 -0.25 -10.96
N TRP A 32 0.83 -1.23 -10.50
CA TRP A 32 0.36 -2.56 -10.10
C TRP A 32 -0.72 -2.49 -9.02
N PHE A 33 -0.48 -1.74 -7.94
CA PHE A 33 -1.41 -1.67 -6.81
C PHE A 33 -2.59 -0.72 -7.03
N ARG A 34 -2.79 -0.24 -8.27
CA ARG A 34 -3.99 0.47 -8.74
C ARG A 34 -4.84 -0.40 -9.68
N THR A 35 -4.32 -1.55 -10.07
CA THR A 35 -4.94 -2.37 -11.11
C THR A 35 -6.13 -3.11 -10.49
N GLU A 36 -7.32 -2.85 -11.03
CA GLU A 36 -8.58 -3.51 -10.64
C GLU A 36 -8.66 -4.93 -11.23
N LYS A 37 -7.67 -5.76 -10.88
CA LYS A 37 -7.59 -7.19 -11.23
C LYS A 37 -7.29 -7.99 -9.97
N LYS A 38 -8.12 -9.01 -9.71
CA LYS A 38 -7.97 -9.89 -8.54
C LYS A 38 -7.82 -9.06 -7.25
N ASN A 39 -6.77 -9.33 -6.47
CA ASN A 39 -6.51 -8.67 -5.20
C ASN A 39 -5.33 -7.68 -5.28
N GLN A 40 -5.07 -7.10 -6.47
CA GLN A 40 -3.93 -6.19 -6.67
C GLN A 40 -4.18 -4.79 -6.12
N SER A 41 -5.33 -4.19 -6.46
CA SER A 41 -5.66 -2.82 -6.05
C SER A 41 -5.69 -2.68 -4.54
N ILE A 42 -5.07 -1.62 -4.02
CA ILE A 42 -5.20 -1.21 -2.62
C ILE A 42 -6.06 0.05 -2.46
N LEU A 43 -6.50 0.64 -3.58
CA LEU A 43 -7.34 1.83 -3.56
C LEU A 43 -8.69 1.49 -2.90
N HIS A 44 -9.28 2.49 -2.25
CA HIS A 44 -10.54 2.37 -1.51
C HIS A 44 -10.55 1.28 -0.43
N SER A 45 -9.36 0.79 -0.04
CA SER A 45 -9.18 -0.21 1.01
C SER A 45 -8.55 0.40 2.25
N ASN A 46 -8.89 -0.16 3.41
CA ASN A 46 -8.39 0.31 4.71
C ASN A 46 -7.36 -0.66 5.30
N PRO A 47 -6.12 -0.24 5.60
CA PRO A 47 -5.12 -1.10 6.23
C PRO A 47 -5.48 -1.65 7.62
N SER A 48 -6.48 -1.07 8.32
CA SER A 48 -7.03 -1.64 9.56
C SER A 48 -8.08 -2.73 9.33
N LYS A 49 -8.71 -2.75 8.16
CA LYS A 49 -9.80 -3.71 7.83
C LYS A 49 -9.31 -4.84 6.92
N ARG A 50 -8.33 -4.56 6.06
CA ARG A 50 -7.74 -5.50 5.10
C ARG A 50 -6.26 -5.68 5.40
N ARG A 51 -5.77 -6.93 5.37
CA ARG A 51 -4.37 -7.28 5.62
C ARG A 51 -3.50 -6.88 4.44
N PHE A 52 -2.88 -5.70 4.53
CA PHE A 52 -1.90 -5.19 3.57
C PHE A 52 -0.54 -5.90 3.70
N TYR A 53 -0.56 -7.19 3.41
CA TYR A 53 0.59 -8.05 3.22
C TYR A 53 0.38 -8.81 1.90
N VAL A 54 1.46 -9.35 1.34
CA VAL A 54 1.32 -10.17 0.14
C VAL A 54 0.54 -11.45 0.48
N SER A 55 -0.32 -11.92 -0.43
CA SER A 55 -1.16 -13.11 -0.23
C SER A 55 -0.36 -14.35 0.18
N LYS A 56 0.89 -14.49 -0.32
CA LYS A 56 1.81 -15.58 0.04
C LYS A 56 2.30 -15.55 1.49
N ASP A 57 2.18 -14.41 2.17
CA ASP A 57 2.58 -14.20 3.57
C ASP A 57 1.35 -14.13 4.49
N GLY A 58 0.20 -14.67 4.07
CA GLY A 58 -1.06 -14.63 4.83
C GLY A 58 -1.84 -13.30 4.72
N GLY A 59 -1.40 -12.40 3.83
CA GLY A 59 -2.09 -11.16 3.52
C GLY A 59 -3.22 -11.32 2.51
N GLU A 60 -3.68 -10.18 1.99
CA GLU A 60 -4.80 -10.10 1.05
C GLU A 60 -4.46 -9.30 -0.22
N VAL A 61 -3.17 -9.06 -0.49
CA VAL A 61 -2.74 -8.28 -1.66
C VAL A 61 -1.87 -9.13 -2.58
N ASP A 62 -2.18 -9.13 -3.87
CA ASP A 62 -1.38 -9.85 -4.85
C ASP A 62 -0.05 -9.13 -5.09
N ALA A 63 1.06 -9.86 -4.92
CA ALA A 63 2.40 -9.35 -5.18
C ALA A 63 2.65 -9.14 -6.68
N ILE A 64 3.51 -8.18 -7.02
CA ILE A 64 4.08 -8.05 -8.36
C ILE A 64 4.82 -9.34 -8.69
N THR A 65 4.47 -9.95 -9.82
CA THR A 65 5.13 -11.18 -10.31
C THR A 65 6.65 -10.98 -10.39
N ALA A 66 7.40 -11.91 -9.79
CA ALA A 66 8.87 -11.89 -9.68
C ALA A 66 9.47 -10.70 -8.89
N ALA A 67 8.67 -9.90 -8.18
CA ALA A 67 9.14 -8.77 -7.37
C ALA A 67 8.49 -8.77 -5.97
N THR A 68 8.56 -9.90 -5.26
CA THR A 68 7.95 -10.09 -3.94
C THR A 68 8.56 -9.17 -2.89
N ILE A 69 9.87 -8.94 -2.90
CA ILE A 69 10.56 -8.07 -1.92
C ILE A 69 10.08 -6.62 -2.06
N SER A 70 10.02 -6.10 -3.28
CA SER A 70 9.50 -4.77 -3.59
C SER A 70 8.03 -4.64 -3.20
N SER A 71 7.23 -5.69 -3.44
CA SER A 71 5.81 -5.72 -3.06
C SER A 71 5.63 -5.64 -1.54
N ARG A 72 6.45 -6.39 -0.77
CA ARG A 72 6.44 -6.35 0.70
C ARG A 72 6.81 -4.95 1.20
N ALA A 73 7.89 -4.38 0.67
CA ALA A 73 8.36 -3.05 1.07
C ALA A 73 7.31 -1.96 0.79
N PHE A 74 6.67 -2.01 -0.38
CA PHE A 74 5.59 -1.09 -0.75
C PHE A 74 4.42 -1.18 0.23
N LEU A 75 3.92 -2.39 0.50
CA LEU A 75 2.79 -2.59 1.42
C LEU A 75 3.14 -2.22 2.87
N GLU A 76 4.36 -2.49 3.30
CA GLU A 76 4.85 -2.04 4.62
C GLU A 76 4.85 -0.52 4.74
N ALA A 77 5.33 0.19 3.72
CA ALA A 77 5.38 1.64 3.74
C ALA A 77 3.96 2.25 3.84
N ILE A 78 2.98 1.69 3.13
CA ILE A 78 1.57 2.10 3.26
C ILE A 78 1.03 1.85 4.67
N ARG A 79 1.26 0.66 5.25
CA ARG A 79 0.84 0.34 6.62
C ARG A 79 1.45 1.28 7.66
N ARG A 80 2.73 1.62 7.51
CA ARG A 80 3.43 2.57 8.41
C ARG A 80 2.83 3.97 8.32
N ALA A 81 2.59 4.47 7.11
CA ALA A 81 1.94 5.76 6.90
C ALA A 81 0.53 5.80 7.49
N HIS A 82 -0.27 4.76 7.25
CA HIS A 82 -1.62 4.63 7.79
C HIS A 82 -1.62 4.62 9.33
N LYS A 83 -0.71 3.84 9.95
CA LYS A 83 -0.57 3.81 11.42
C LYS A 83 -0.31 5.21 11.98
N GLN A 84 0.58 5.98 11.36
CA GLN A 84 0.88 7.34 11.79
C GLN A 84 -0.32 8.28 11.63
N TYR A 85 -1.02 8.19 10.50
CA TYR A 85 -2.23 8.97 10.25
C TYR A 85 -3.32 8.72 11.31
N ILE A 86 -3.59 7.46 11.63
CA ILE A 86 -4.58 7.10 12.67
C ILE A 86 -4.16 7.59 14.06
N THR A 87 -2.86 7.50 14.40
CA THR A 87 -2.36 8.08 15.66
C THR A 87 -2.61 9.58 15.71
N TYR A 88 -2.26 10.31 14.66
CA TYR A 88 -2.49 11.75 14.55
C TYR A 88 -3.98 12.11 14.75
N LEU A 89 -4.90 11.40 14.09
CA LEU A 89 -6.34 11.65 14.25
C LEU A 89 -6.83 11.44 15.68
N LYS A 90 -6.28 10.45 16.40
CA LYS A 90 -6.65 10.19 17.81
C LYS A 90 -6.18 11.31 18.72
N ASP A 91 -4.99 11.84 18.48
CA ASP A 91 -4.42 12.92 19.29
C ASP A 91 -5.17 14.24 19.05
N THR A 92 -5.61 14.52 17.81
CA THR A 92 -6.38 15.73 17.50
C THR A 92 -7.84 15.70 17.96
N LYS A 93 -8.37 14.52 18.32
CA LYS A 93 -9.74 14.35 18.82
C LYS A 93 -9.82 14.33 20.36
N LYS A 94 -8.69 14.43 21.04
CA LYS A 94 -8.60 14.66 22.49
C LYS A 94 -8.67 16.15 22.80
#